data_AF-A0A183L0B4-F1
#
_entry.id   AF-A0A183L0B4-F1
#
_cell.length_a   1.000
_cell.length_b   1.000
_cell.length_c   1.000
_cell.angle_alpha   90.00
_cell.angle_beta   90.00
_cell.angle_gamma   90.00
#
_symmetry.space_group_name_H-M   'P 1'
#
loop_
_entity.id
_entity.type
_entity.pdbx_description
1 polymer ?
#
loop_
_entity_poly.entity_id
_entity_poly.type
_entity_poly.pdbx_seq_one_letter_code
_entity_poly.pdbx_strand_id
1 'polypeptide(L)'
;MDVTLPTIKEIRIAIRLIKSGEVVGPDNVPAEALSLDTEATTSLLHVIFRKIREGEQVPMDWKKGYLIKISKKRDLSKRANYRVITVLPVRGDVFNKMLLNRMTDSVDSQCRDKQARFRKDRSCADQITTLRIVVEQSIEWNSSLYINSIDYEKAFDSVDRKTLWKLLRHYGVPEKIVNIIRNSHDGLQCKVVHGGQLTDALQMRTGVRKGCLLSSFLFLLVVDWIMKTSTSEGKHRIQLTSWI
;
A
#
# COMPACT_ATOMS: atom_id res chain seq x y z
N MET A 1 -10.75 -6.86 -14.25
CA MET A 1 -9.32 -6.76 -13.88
C MET A 1 -8.47 -7.51 -14.89
N ASP A 2 -7.47 -6.86 -15.47
CA ASP A 2 -6.71 -7.38 -16.62
C ASP A 2 -5.44 -8.17 -16.22
N VAL A 3 -5.34 -9.42 -16.67
CA VAL A 3 -4.19 -10.33 -16.48
C VAL A 3 -3.33 -10.51 -17.74
N THR A 4 -3.58 -9.73 -18.79
CA THR A 4 -2.78 -9.73 -20.01
C THR A 4 -1.37 -9.18 -19.76
N LEU A 5 -0.48 -9.34 -20.75
CA LEU A 5 0.85 -8.76 -20.69
C LEU A 5 0.73 -7.22 -20.58
N PRO A 6 1.48 -6.57 -19.67
CA PRO A 6 1.54 -5.12 -19.61
C PRO A 6 1.91 -4.49 -20.94
N THR A 7 1.11 -3.54 -21.39
CA THR A 7 1.44 -2.78 -22.61
C THR A 7 2.57 -1.80 -22.32
N ILE A 8 3.33 -1.45 -23.37
CA ILE A 8 4.36 -0.40 -23.32
C ILE A 8 3.78 0.91 -22.76
N LYS A 9 2.53 1.25 -23.14
CA LYS A 9 1.83 2.44 -22.65
C LYS A 9 1.60 2.40 -21.14
N GLU A 10 1.12 1.27 -20.60
CA GLU A 10 0.91 1.11 -19.15
C GLU A 10 2.21 1.26 -18.37
N ILE A 11 3.31 0.70 -18.88
CA ILE A 11 4.63 0.80 -18.24
C ILE A 11 5.11 2.27 -18.25
N ARG A 12 5.00 2.97 -19.38
CA ARG A 12 5.36 4.41 -19.46
C ARG A 12 4.54 5.27 -18.49
N ILE A 13 3.25 5.00 -18.37
CA ILE A 13 2.39 5.69 -17.39
C ILE A 13 2.86 5.38 -15.97
N ALA A 14 3.18 4.13 -15.66
CA ALA A 14 3.67 3.75 -14.34
C ALA A 14 4.99 4.46 -13.98
N ILE A 15 5.96 4.51 -14.91
CA ILE A 15 7.24 5.22 -14.73
C ILE A 15 7.00 6.70 -14.39
N ARG A 16 6.14 7.39 -15.17
CA ARG A 16 5.82 8.82 -14.95
C ARG A 16 5.15 9.10 -13.62
N LEU A 17 4.49 8.11 -13.03
CA LEU A 17 3.78 8.24 -11.75
C LEU A 17 4.66 7.86 -10.54
N ILE A 18 5.89 7.37 -10.77
CA ILE A 18 6.88 7.22 -9.69
C ILE A 18 7.38 8.61 -9.30
N LYS A 19 7.51 8.85 -8.00
CA LYS A 19 7.97 10.13 -7.49
C LYS A 19 9.50 10.25 -7.63
N SER A 20 9.94 11.40 -8.11
CA SER A 20 11.35 11.82 -8.08
C SER A 20 11.75 12.28 -6.68
N GLY A 21 13.05 12.24 -6.38
CA GLY A 21 13.65 12.66 -5.11
C GLY A 21 13.46 11.67 -3.96
N GLU A 22 12.98 10.46 -4.25
CA GLU A 22 12.87 9.40 -3.24
C GLU A 22 14.23 8.78 -2.92
N VAL A 23 14.34 8.21 -1.72
CA VAL A 23 15.57 7.54 -1.30
C VAL A 23 15.82 6.35 -2.21
N VAL A 24 17.05 6.23 -2.69
CA VAL A 24 17.46 5.17 -3.60
C VAL A 24 17.42 3.82 -2.89
N GLY A 25 16.82 2.83 -3.55
CA GLY A 25 16.72 1.46 -3.06
C GLY A 25 18.04 0.68 -3.16
N PRO A 26 18.01 -0.62 -2.82
CA PRO A 26 19.21 -1.47 -2.84
C PRO A 26 19.88 -1.66 -4.19
N ASP A 27 19.22 -1.30 -5.29
CA ASP A 27 19.79 -1.36 -6.62
C ASP A 27 20.57 -0.12 -7.03
N ASN A 28 20.66 0.89 -6.17
CA ASN A 28 21.37 2.15 -6.43
C ASN A 28 20.88 2.90 -7.70
N VAL A 29 19.64 2.64 -8.14
CA VAL A 29 19.02 3.31 -9.29
C VAL A 29 18.02 4.36 -8.78
N PRO A 30 18.27 5.66 -9.00
CA PRO A 30 17.30 6.70 -8.66
C PRO A 30 16.11 6.67 -9.63
N ALA A 31 14.94 7.16 -9.20
CA ALA A 31 13.72 7.13 -10.00
C ALA A 31 13.84 7.96 -11.29
N GLU A 32 14.60 9.06 -11.23
CA GLU A 32 14.89 9.95 -12.34
C GLU A 32 15.64 9.25 -13.47
N ALA A 33 16.50 8.28 -13.14
CA ALA A 33 17.24 7.51 -14.14
C ALA A 33 16.30 6.73 -15.07
N LEU A 34 15.12 6.32 -14.59
CA LEU A 34 14.11 5.64 -15.41
C LEU A 34 13.48 6.55 -16.47
N SER A 35 13.57 7.87 -16.26
CA SER A 35 12.98 8.87 -17.15
C SER A 35 13.98 9.41 -18.20
N LEU A 36 15.30 9.21 -18.00
CA LEU A 36 16.35 9.67 -18.91
C LEU A 36 16.22 9.05 -20.31
N ASP A 37 16.06 7.73 -20.37
CA ASP A 37 15.70 7.01 -21.59
C ASP A 37 14.47 6.16 -21.31
N THR A 38 13.31 6.81 -21.42
CA THR A 38 12.02 6.16 -21.16
C THR A 38 11.77 5.00 -22.13
N GLU A 39 12.25 5.08 -23.38
CA GLU A 39 11.95 4.06 -24.40
C GLU A 39 12.77 2.78 -24.15
N ALA A 40 14.08 2.92 -23.92
CA ALA A 40 14.93 1.78 -23.57
C ALA A 40 14.52 1.17 -22.23
N THR A 41 14.25 2.01 -21.22
CA THR A 41 13.81 1.55 -19.89
C THR A 41 12.49 0.79 -19.99
N THR A 42 11.53 1.31 -20.76
CA THR A 42 10.24 0.64 -20.94
C THR A 42 10.41 -0.70 -21.64
N SER A 43 11.22 -0.76 -22.70
CA SER A 43 11.49 -1.99 -23.44
C SER A 43 12.13 -3.06 -22.55
N LEU A 44 13.10 -2.68 -21.72
CA LEU A 44 13.74 -3.56 -20.75
C LEU A 44 12.74 -4.07 -19.70
N LEU A 45 11.96 -3.16 -19.09
CA LEU A 45 10.95 -3.52 -18.09
C LEU A 45 9.87 -4.43 -18.68
N HIS A 46 9.47 -4.21 -19.92
CA HIS A 46 8.48 -5.04 -20.61
C HIS A 46 8.93 -6.51 -20.71
N VAL A 47 10.21 -6.75 -21.02
CA VAL A 47 10.78 -8.11 -21.03
C VAL A 47 10.75 -8.74 -19.64
N ILE A 48 11.11 -7.98 -18.61
CA ILE A 48 11.07 -8.46 -17.22
C ILE A 48 9.63 -8.77 -16.79
N PHE A 49 8.68 -7.87 -17.07
CA PHE A 49 7.28 -8.02 -16.69
C PHE A 49 6.62 -9.21 -17.39
N ARG A 50 7.02 -9.51 -18.63
CA ARG A 50 6.62 -10.75 -19.31
C ARG A 50 7.04 -11.99 -18.53
N LYS A 51 8.32 -12.07 -18.14
CA LYS A 51 8.85 -13.20 -17.35
C LYS A 51 8.15 -13.33 -16.00
N ILE A 52 7.90 -12.21 -15.31
CA ILE A 52 7.16 -12.20 -14.04
C ILE A 52 5.75 -12.72 -14.24
N ARG A 53 5.07 -12.30 -15.33
CA ARG A 53 3.73 -12.79 -15.64
C ARG A 53 3.74 -14.28 -15.95
N GLU A 54 4.69 -14.79 -16.73
CA GLU A 54 4.74 -16.20 -17.10
C GLU A 54 5.05 -17.10 -15.91
N GLY A 55 6.06 -16.73 -15.09
CA GLY A 55 6.51 -17.54 -13.96
C GLY A 55 5.84 -17.23 -12.62
N GLU A 56 5.12 -16.12 -12.50
CA GLU A 56 4.56 -15.60 -11.24
C GLU A 56 5.63 -15.33 -10.16
N GLN A 57 6.87 -15.10 -10.59
CA GLN A 57 8.03 -14.85 -9.75
C GLN A 57 8.58 -13.45 -10.02
N VAL A 58 8.73 -12.63 -8.98
CA VAL A 58 9.49 -11.37 -9.08
C VAL A 58 11.00 -11.66 -8.97
N PRO A 59 11.87 -10.86 -9.59
CA PRO A 59 13.31 -10.98 -9.44
C PRO A 59 13.73 -10.97 -7.96
N MET A 60 14.71 -11.82 -7.61
CA MET A 60 15.22 -11.92 -6.23
C MET A 60 15.78 -10.59 -5.72
N ASP A 61 16.33 -9.76 -6.59
CA ASP A 61 16.82 -8.43 -6.21
C ASP A 61 15.71 -7.49 -5.76
N TRP A 62 14.48 -7.66 -6.26
CA TRP A 62 13.32 -6.89 -5.80
C TRP A 62 12.80 -7.35 -4.42
N LYS A 63 13.30 -8.48 -3.92
CA LYS A 63 13.06 -8.99 -2.58
C LYS A 63 14.13 -8.57 -1.58
N LYS A 64 14.97 -7.61 -1.94
CA LYS A 64 15.92 -6.94 -1.05
C LYS A 64 15.42 -5.52 -0.81
N GLY A 65 15.41 -5.07 0.44
CA GLY A 65 14.96 -3.73 0.81
C GLY A 65 15.85 -3.05 1.85
N TYR A 66 15.67 -1.74 2.01
CA TYR A 66 16.24 -0.97 3.10
C TYR A 66 15.16 -0.52 4.08
N LEU A 67 15.45 -0.60 5.38
CA LEU A 67 14.62 -0.05 6.43
C LEU A 67 15.22 1.27 6.91
N ILE A 68 14.53 2.36 6.62
CA ILE A 68 14.94 3.72 6.96
C ILE A 68 14.12 4.20 8.15
N LYS A 69 14.81 4.72 9.17
CA LYS A 69 14.21 5.31 10.36
C LYS A 69 13.96 6.80 10.13
N ILE A 70 12.70 7.21 10.16
CA ILE A 70 12.28 8.61 10.10
C ILE A 70 11.83 9.03 11.48
N SER A 71 12.37 10.14 11.99
CA SER A 71 11.93 10.67 13.28
C SER A 71 10.51 11.26 13.18
N LYS A 72 9.63 10.88 14.10
CA LYS A 72 8.31 11.50 14.30
C LYS A 72 8.33 12.64 15.32
N LYS A 73 9.29 12.62 16.26
CA LYS A 73 9.34 13.54 17.41
C LYS A 73 10.77 13.98 17.68
N ARG A 74 10.94 15.13 18.34
CA ARG A 74 12.28 15.65 18.68
C ARG A 74 13.06 14.73 19.63
N ASP A 75 12.37 14.05 20.55
CA ASP A 75 13.01 13.05 21.42
C ASP A 75 13.36 11.79 20.61
N LEU A 76 14.66 11.54 20.43
CA LEU A 76 15.19 10.41 19.67
C LEU A 76 15.53 9.19 20.54
N SER A 77 15.39 9.30 21.86
CA SER A 77 15.77 8.23 22.81
C SER A 77 14.83 7.02 22.77
N LYS A 78 13.56 7.23 22.35
CA LYS A 78 12.52 6.19 22.36
C LYS A 78 12.30 5.60 20.98
N ARG A 79 12.32 4.26 20.88
CA ARG A 79 12.00 3.51 19.64
C ARG A 79 10.66 3.92 19.02
N ALA A 80 9.64 4.14 19.85
CA ALA A 80 8.29 4.52 19.40
C ALA A 80 8.23 5.86 18.65
N ASN A 81 9.26 6.72 18.83
CA ASN A 81 9.36 8.00 18.14
C ASN A 81 9.89 7.86 16.71
N TYR A 82 10.24 6.65 16.26
CA TYR A 82 10.64 6.40 14.88
C TYR A 82 9.50 5.77 14.08
N ARG A 83 9.34 6.26 12.84
CA ARG A 83 8.61 5.58 11.77
C ARG A 83 9.64 4.83 10.92
N VAL A 84 9.48 3.53 10.80
CA VAL A 84 10.28 2.74 9.85
C VAL A 84 9.56 2.68 8.51
N ILE A 85 10.28 3.03 7.44
CA ILE A 85 9.82 2.91 6.05
C ILE A 85 10.69 1.86 5.35
N THR A 86 10.06 1.03 4.52
CA THR A 86 10.73 0.09 3.62
C THR A 86 10.93 0.77 2.27
N VAL A 87 12.18 0.85 1.83
CA VAL A 87 12.56 1.28 0.48
C VAL A 87 12.95 0.06 -0.33
N LEU A 88 12.33 -0.08 -1.50
CA LEU A 88 12.56 -1.17 -2.43
C LEU A 88 13.24 -0.67 -3.71
N PRO A 89 13.76 -1.58 -4.55
CA PRO A 89 14.26 -1.22 -5.88
C PRO A 89 13.17 -0.55 -6.72
N VAL A 90 13.52 0.58 -7.33
CA VAL A 90 12.55 1.43 -8.04
C VAL A 90 11.85 0.72 -9.20
N ARG A 91 12.56 -0.22 -9.86
CA ARG A 91 12.00 -1.06 -10.92
C ARG A 91 10.84 -1.93 -10.43
N GLY A 92 10.92 -2.42 -9.19
CA GLY A 92 9.84 -3.15 -8.54
C GLY A 92 8.66 -2.24 -8.21
N ASP A 93 8.92 -0.98 -7.85
CA ASP A 93 7.86 -0.01 -7.60
C ASP A 93 7.11 0.42 -8.86
N VAL A 94 7.77 0.50 -10.02
CA VAL A 94 7.08 0.66 -11.31
C VAL A 94 6.09 -0.49 -11.54
N PHE A 95 6.52 -1.73 -11.29
CA PHE A 95 5.66 -2.90 -11.43
C PHE A 95 4.49 -2.89 -10.42
N ASN A 96 4.77 -2.55 -9.16
CA ASN A 96 3.74 -2.41 -8.12
C ASN A 96 2.72 -1.32 -8.49
N LYS A 97 3.19 -0.20 -9.06
CA LYS A 97 2.32 0.90 -9.51
C LYS A 97 1.44 0.47 -10.66
N MET A 98 1.98 -0.26 -11.62
CA MET A 98 1.23 -0.82 -12.75
C MET A 98 0.15 -1.80 -12.27
N LEU A 99 0.50 -2.74 -11.38
CA LEU A 99 -0.47 -3.65 -10.78
C LEU A 99 -1.57 -2.89 -10.03
N LEU A 100 -1.18 -1.90 -9.22
CA LEU A 100 -2.12 -1.05 -8.50
C LEU A 100 -3.11 -0.40 -9.47
N ASN A 101 -2.64 0.25 -10.53
CA ASN A 101 -3.51 0.90 -11.52
C ASN A 101 -4.52 -0.08 -12.16
N ARG A 102 -4.13 -1.33 -12.41
CA ARG A 102 -5.04 -2.37 -12.95
C ARG A 102 -6.07 -2.85 -11.95
N MET A 103 -5.74 -2.80 -10.66
CA MET A 103 -6.60 -3.29 -9.58
C MET A 103 -7.57 -2.24 -9.06
N THR A 104 -7.13 -0.97 -8.97
CA THR A 104 -7.83 0.11 -8.27
C THR A 104 -9.30 0.16 -8.64
N ASP A 105 -9.65 0.43 -9.90
CA ASP A 105 -11.05 0.69 -10.27
C ASP A 105 -11.98 -0.52 -10.04
N SER A 106 -11.49 -1.74 -10.30
CA SER A 106 -12.28 -2.96 -10.11
C SER A 106 -12.53 -3.32 -8.64
N VAL A 107 -11.62 -2.90 -7.74
CA VAL A 107 -11.71 -3.21 -6.30
C VAL A 107 -12.32 -2.06 -5.52
N ASP A 108 -12.10 -0.82 -5.97
CA ASP A 108 -12.68 0.38 -5.40
C ASP A 108 -14.22 0.33 -5.46
N SER A 109 -14.78 -0.14 -6.56
CA SER A 109 -16.24 -0.34 -6.73
C SER A 109 -16.86 -1.33 -5.73
N GLN A 110 -16.05 -2.20 -5.13
CA GLN A 110 -16.49 -3.15 -4.10
C GLN A 110 -16.28 -2.62 -2.67
N CYS A 111 -15.50 -1.57 -2.48
CA CYS A 111 -15.22 -0.98 -1.17
C CYS A 111 -16.40 -0.13 -0.66
N ARG A 112 -16.60 -0.05 0.66
CA ARG A 112 -17.69 0.73 1.26
C ARG A 112 -17.53 2.24 0.99
N ASP A 113 -18.65 2.94 0.86
CA ASP A 113 -18.66 4.41 0.64
C ASP A 113 -18.12 5.23 1.82
N LYS A 114 -18.17 4.64 3.01
CA LYS A 114 -17.73 5.24 4.27
C LYS A 114 -16.21 5.27 4.44
N GLN A 115 -15.49 4.52 3.59
CA GLN A 115 -14.03 4.46 3.57
C GLN A 115 -13.51 5.57 2.65
N ALA A 116 -12.77 6.55 3.18
CA ALA A 116 -12.19 7.62 2.36
C ALA A 116 -10.72 7.37 2.01
N ARG A 117 -9.98 6.66 2.87
CA ARG A 117 -8.53 6.56 2.72
C ARG A 117 -8.14 5.70 1.52
N PHE A 118 -7.11 6.16 0.79
CA PHE A 118 -6.52 5.48 -0.37
C PHE A 118 -7.48 5.26 -1.53
N ARG A 119 -8.63 5.94 -1.52
CA ARG A 119 -9.59 5.97 -2.62
C ARG A 119 -9.46 7.29 -3.35
N LYS A 120 -9.71 7.23 -4.66
CA LYS A 120 -9.71 8.43 -5.51
C LYS A 120 -10.90 9.31 -5.11
N ASP A 121 -10.72 10.62 -5.21
CA ASP A 121 -11.78 11.63 -5.03
C ASP A 121 -12.46 11.59 -3.63
N ARG A 122 -11.72 11.13 -2.62
CA ARG A 122 -12.16 11.14 -1.21
C ARG A 122 -11.05 11.66 -0.31
N SER A 123 -11.40 12.52 0.64
CA SER A 123 -10.45 13.18 1.52
C SER A 123 -10.78 12.99 3.01
N CYS A 124 -9.78 13.23 3.85
CA CYS A 124 -9.98 13.32 5.30
C CYS A 124 -10.92 14.49 5.65
N ALA A 125 -10.87 15.59 4.89
CA ALA A 125 -11.74 16.74 5.09
C ALA A 125 -13.22 16.37 4.94
N ASP A 126 -13.57 15.54 3.95
CA ASP A 126 -14.96 15.09 3.75
C ASP A 126 -15.48 14.32 4.96
N GLN A 127 -14.63 13.48 5.57
CA GLN A 127 -14.98 12.73 6.77
C GLN A 127 -15.07 13.62 8.01
N ILE A 128 -14.20 14.62 8.15
CA ILE A 128 -14.28 15.61 9.23
C ILE A 128 -15.58 16.41 9.11
N THR A 129 -15.91 16.87 7.90
CA THR A 129 -17.17 17.57 7.63
C THR A 129 -18.38 16.69 7.94
N THR A 130 -18.36 15.42 7.52
CA THR A 130 -19.43 14.48 7.83
C THR A 130 -19.60 14.29 9.34
N LEU A 131 -18.49 14.11 10.07
CA LEU A 131 -18.52 13.98 11.53
C LEU A 131 -19.08 15.24 12.19
N ARG A 132 -18.67 16.43 11.71
CA ARG A 132 -19.15 17.72 12.21
C ARG A 132 -20.66 17.86 12.03
N ILE A 133 -21.18 17.52 10.85
CA ILE A 133 -22.62 17.55 10.57
C ILE A 133 -23.39 16.61 11.52
N VAL A 134 -22.89 15.39 11.75
CA VAL A 134 -23.53 14.41 12.66
C VAL A 134 -23.58 14.95 14.09
N VAL A 135 -22.50 15.59 14.55
CA VAL A 135 -22.46 16.24 15.87
C VAL A 135 -23.46 17.39 15.95
N GLU A 136 -23.47 18.29 14.96
CA GLU A 136 -24.38 19.45 14.92
C GLU A 136 -25.85 19.02 14.90
N GLN A 137 -26.22 18.03 14.08
CA GLN A 137 -27.58 17.50 14.02
C GLN A 137 -28.01 16.83 15.33
N SER A 138 -27.11 16.11 15.99
CA SER A 138 -27.43 15.47 17.27
C SER A 138 -27.73 16.52 18.36
N ILE A 139 -27.01 17.65 18.35
CA ILE A 139 -27.25 18.79 19.24
C ILE A 139 -28.60 19.44 18.90
N GLU A 140 -28.84 19.76 17.63
CA GLU A 140 -30.07 20.42 17.17
C GLU A 140 -31.33 19.61 17.53
N TRP A 141 -31.26 18.29 17.44
CA TRP A 141 -32.39 17.39 17.69
C TRP A 141 -32.44 16.86 19.13
N ASN A 142 -31.55 17.33 20.02
CA ASN A 142 -31.40 16.83 21.39
C ASN A 142 -31.31 15.29 21.48
N SER A 143 -30.59 14.69 20.53
CA SER A 143 -30.41 13.24 20.44
C SER A 143 -29.11 12.81 21.11
N SER A 144 -29.10 11.61 21.70
CA SER A 144 -27.88 11.04 22.29
C SER A 144 -26.91 10.59 21.20
N LEU A 145 -25.68 11.12 21.22
CA LEU A 145 -24.61 10.75 20.32
C LEU A 145 -23.44 10.12 21.08
N TYR A 146 -22.98 8.97 20.60
CA TYR A 146 -21.79 8.28 21.10
C TYR A 146 -20.75 8.17 19.98
N ILE A 147 -19.53 8.65 20.24
CA ILE A 147 -18.41 8.57 19.30
C ILE A 147 -17.36 7.62 19.87
N ASN A 148 -17.00 6.60 19.10
CA ASN A 148 -15.92 5.68 19.42
C ASN A 148 -14.80 5.80 18.39
N SER A 149 -13.56 5.99 18.85
CA SER A 149 -12.37 6.12 18.01
C SER A 149 -11.46 4.92 18.21
N ILE A 150 -11.08 4.24 17.13
CA ILE A 150 -10.24 3.04 17.15
C ILE A 150 -8.96 3.34 16.36
N ASP A 151 -7.80 3.16 17.00
CA ASP A 151 -6.49 3.23 16.35
C ASP A 151 -5.80 1.87 16.39
N TYR A 152 -5.14 1.51 15.28
CA TYR A 152 -4.48 0.21 15.13
C TYR A 152 -2.97 0.34 15.38
N GLU A 153 -2.49 -0.31 16.45
CA GLU A 153 -1.06 -0.35 16.71
C GLU A 153 -0.32 -1.07 15.57
N LYS A 154 0.72 -0.42 15.03
CA LYS A 154 1.60 -0.98 13.97
C LYS A 154 0.82 -1.56 12.78
N ALA A 155 -0.28 -0.93 12.39
CA ALA A 155 -1.27 -1.46 11.45
C ALA A 155 -0.71 -2.16 10.17
N PHE A 156 0.30 -1.59 9.51
CA PHE A 156 0.91 -2.23 8.33
C PHE A 156 1.75 -3.46 8.69
N ASP A 157 2.45 -3.45 9.83
CA ASP A 157 3.37 -4.51 10.24
C ASP A 157 2.60 -5.74 10.79
N SER A 158 1.37 -5.53 11.27
CA SER A 158 0.51 -6.52 11.92
C SER A 158 -0.43 -7.27 10.97
N VAL A 159 -0.49 -6.91 9.68
CA VAL A 159 -1.34 -7.62 8.71
C VAL A 159 -0.90 -9.08 8.56
N ASP A 160 -1.83 -10.00 8.80
CA ASP A 160 -1.62 -11.42 8.49
C ASP A 160 -1.68 -11.65 6.97
N ARG A 161 -0.57 -12.16 6.41
CA ARG A 161 -0.44 -12.37 4.96
C ARG A 161 -1.36 -13.47 4.45
N LYS A 162 -1.58 -14.54 5.22
CA LYS A 162 -2.46 -15.63 4.80
C LYS A 162 -3.89 -15.13 4.60
N THR A 163 -4.37 -14.32 5.53
CA THR A 163 -5.67 -13.65 5.45
C THR A 163 -5.70 -12.65 4.30
N LEU A 164 -4.65 -11.85 4.11
CA LEU A 164 -4.57 -10.89 3.00
C LEU A 164 -4.72 -11.56 1.63
N TRP A 165 -4.11 -12.72 1.39
CA TRP A 165 -4.27 -13.46 0.13
C TRP A 165 -5.70 -13.93 -0.11
N LYS A 166 -6.39 -14.36 0.96
CA LYS A 166 -7.81 -14.72 0.90
C LYS A 166 -8.67 -13.50 0.60
N LEU A 167 -8.37 -12.35 1.21
CA LEU A 167 -9.07 -11.10 0.96
C LEU A 167 -8.92 -10.65 -0.49
N LEU A 168 -7.71 -10.69 -1.07
CA LEU A 168 -7.54 -10.34 -2.48
C LEU A 168 -8.47 -11.15 -3.40
N ARG A 169 -8.57 -12.47 -3.17
CA ARG A 169 -9.51 -13.33 -3.92
C ARG A 169 -10.97 -12.94 -3.67
N HIS A 170 -11.32 -12.64 -2.42
CA HIS A 170 -12.67 -12.20 -2.06
C HIS A 170 -13.08 -10.90 -2.79
N TYR A 171 -12.14 -9.96 -2.96
CA TYR A 171 -12.35 -8.73 -3.74
C TYR A 171 -12.18 -8.93 -5.26
N GLY A 172 -12.19 -10.18 -5.75
CA GLY A 172 -12.16 -10.49 -7.18
C GLY A 172 -10.81 -10.29 -7.87
N VAL A 173 -9.70 -10.21 -7.11
CA VAL A 173 -8.35 -10.17 -7.70
C VAL A 173 -8.01 -11.56 -8.26
N PRO A 174 -7.65 -11.68 -9.56
CA PRO A 174 -7.31 -12.95 -10.18
C PRO A 174 -6.13 -13.65 -9.49
N GLU A 175 -6.19 -14.99 -9.39
CA GLU A 175 -5.21 -15.82 -8.68
C GLU A 175 -3.77 -15.52 -9.11
N LYS A 176 -3.56 -15.31 -10.41
CA LYS A 176 -2.26 -14.97 -10.99
C LYS A 176 -1.64 -13.71 -10.37
N ILE A 177 -2.45 -12.66 -10.18
CA ILE A 177 -2.01 -11.41 -9.52
C ILE A 177 -1.77 -11.67 -8.03
N VAL A 178 -2.65 -12.44 -7.37
CA VAL A 178 -2.47 -12.84 -5.97
C VAL A 178 -1.15 -13.57 -5.77
N ASN A 179 -0.80 -14.49 -6.67
CA ASN A 179 0.44 -15.26 -6.63
C ASN A 179 1.68 -14.38 -6.79
N ILE A 180 1.66 -13.43 -7.73
CA ILE A 180 2.73 -12.46 -7.93
C ILE A 180 2.89 -11.56 -6.69
N ILE A 181 1.79 -11.04 -6.14
CA ILE A 181 1.82 -10.21 -4.93
C ILE A 181 2.37 -11.02 -3.76
N ARG A 182 1.88 -12.24 -3.55
CA ARG A 182 2.39 -13.16 -2.53
C ARG A 182 3.89 -13.39 -2.69
N ASN A 183 4.33 -13.72 -3.91
CA ASN A 183 5.73 -13.95 -4.20
C ASN A 183 6.60 -12.71 -3.89
N SER A 184 6.11 -11.51 -4.14
CA SER A 184 6.82 -10.27 -3.82
C SER A 184 7.01 -10.01 -2.32
N HIS A 185 6.24 -10.67 -1.46
CA HIS A 185 6.40 -10.61 0.00
C HIS A 185 7.19 -11.80 0.55
N ASP A 186 7.10 -12.96 -0.10
CA ASP A 186 7.78 -14.18 0.32
C ASP A 186 9.29 -14.09 0.12
N GLY A 187 10.04 -14.32 1.20
CA GLY A 187 11.49 -14.24 1.19
C GLY A 187 12.05 -12.81 1.17
N LEU A 188 11.22 -11.79 1.38
CA LEU A 188 11.67 -10.40 1.49
C LEU A 188 12.69 -10.25 2.63
N GLN A 189 13.87 -9.74 2.31
CA GLN A 189 14.93 -9.44 3.25
C GLN A 189 15.20 -7.94 3.24
N CYS A 190 15.28 -7.33 4.42
CA CYS A 190 15.62 -5.92 4.53
C CYS A 190 16.81 -5.70 5.46
N LYS A 191 17.69 -4.75 5.10
CA LYS A 191 18.76 -4.26 5.97
C LYS A 191 18.36 -2.93 6.59
N VAL A 192 18.70 -2.70 7.85
CA VAL A 192 18.43 -1.42 8.51
C VAL A 192 19.55 -0.44 8.18
N VAL A 193 19.18 0.77 7.77
CA VAL A 193 20.13 1.87 7.58
C VAL A 193 20.30 2.61 8.91
N HIS A 194 21.52 2.64 9.44
CA HIS A 194 21.83 3.36 10.68
C HIS A 194 23.24 3.96 10.64
N GLY A 195 23.35 5.27 10.84
CA GLY A 195 24.65 5.96 10.86
C GLY A 195 25.42 5.86 9.53
N GLY A 196 24.71 5.79 8.40
CA GLY A 196 25.31 5.57 7.08
C GLY A 196 25.75 4.12 6.80
N GLN A 197 25.59 3.21 7.76
CA GLN A 197 25.92 1.79 7.62
C GLN A 197 24.67 0.92 7.48
N LEU A 198 24.86 -0.28 6.92
CA LEU A 198 23.81 -1.29 6.79
C LEU A 198 24.03 -2.40 7.82
N THR A 199 22.96 -2.82 8.47
CA THR A 199 22.97 -4.02 9.32
C THR A 199 22.95 -5.31 8.48
N ASP A 200 23.04 -6.43 9.18
CA ASP A 200 22.67 -7.73 8.62
C ASP A 200 21.22 -7.74 8.12
N ALA A 201 20.95 -8.64 7.18
CA ALA A 201 19.66 -8.80 6.55
C ALA A 201 18.65 -9.46 7.51
N LEU A 202 17.47 -8.85 7.61
CA LEU A 202 16.35 -9.33 8.41
C LEU A 202 15.24 -9.82 7.49
N GLN A 203 14.73 -11.02 7.74
CA GLN A 203 13.61 -11.55 6.96
C GLN A 203 12.27 -10.96 7.43
N MET A 204 11.52 -10.38 6.49
CA MET A 204 10.21 -9.78 6.77
C MET A 204 9.10 -10.83 6.65
N ARG A 205 8.57 -11.29 7.80
CA ARG A 205 7.61 -12.41 7.87
C ARG A 205 6.14 -12.01 7.94
N THR A 206 5.84 -10.84 8.50
CA THR A 206 4.46 -10.35 8.67
C THR A 206 4.25 -9.04 7.94
N GLY A 207 3.00 -8.60 7.88
CA GLY A 207 2.66 -7.27 7.43
C GLY A 207 2.84 -7.03 5.95
N VAL A 208 2.54 -5.79 5.60
CA VAL A 208 2.79 -5.16 4.30
C VAL A 208 3.84 -4.06 4.46
N ARG A 209 4.48 -3.67 3.36
CA ARG A 209 5.67 -2.82 3.38
C ARG A 209 5.28 -1.35 3.51
N LYS A 210 5.55 -0.73 4.66
CA LYS A 210 5.34 0.72 4.83
C LYS A 210 6.18 1.49 3.81
N GLY A 211 5.55 2.35 3.01
CA GLY A 211 6.22 3.14 1.96
C GLY A 211 6.07 2.56 0.55
N CYS A 212 5.77 1.27 0.41
CA CYS A 212 5.50 0.68 -0.89
C CYS A 212 4.11 1.10 -1.40
N LEU A 213 4.03 1.50 -2.67
CA LEU A 213 2.82 2.01 -3.31
C LEU A 213 1.62 1.04 -3.20
N LEU A 214 1.87 -0.25 -3.40
CA LEU A 214 0.83 -1.28 -3.35
C LEU A 214 0.37 -1.57 -1.91
N SER A 215 1.21 -1.35 -0.90
CA SER A 215 0.91 -1.76 0.48
C SER A 215 -0.25 -0.98 1.10
N SER A 216 -0.41 0.29 0.73
CA SER A 216 -1.57 1.10 1.14
C SER A 216 -2.89 0.52 0.64
N PHE A 217 -2.91 0.06 -0.61
CA PHE A 217 -4.07 -0.60 -1.21
C PHE A 217 -4.34 -1.96 -0.57
N LEU A 218 -3.32 -2.77 -0.30
CA LEU A 218 -3.49 -4.04 0.40
C LEU A 218 -4.09 -3.84 1.80
N PHE A 219 -3.63 -2.82 2.50
CA PHE A 219 -4.14 -2.49 3.83
C PHE A 219 -5.57 -1.92 3.80
N LEU A 220 -5.93 -1.16 2.75
CA LEU A 220 -7.31 -0.70 2.51
C LEU A 220 -8.31 -1.88 2.52
N LEU A 221 -7.97 -2.98 1.85
CA LEU A 221 -8.85 -4.17 1.78
C LEU A 221 -9.04 -4.84 3.14
N VAL A 222 -7.99 -4.89 3.95
CA VAL A 222 -8.05 -5.43 5.32
C VAL A 222 -9.04 -4.63 6.16
N VAL A 223 -8.91 -3.30 6.15
CA VAL A 223 -9.79 -2.43 6.93
C VAL A 223 -11.22 -2.46 6.41
N ASP A 224 -11.41 -2.44 5.09
CA ASP A 224 -12.75 -2.52 4.50
C ASP A 224 -13.44 -3.83 4.89
N TRP A 225 -12.74 -4.96 4.83
CA TRP A 225 -13.26 -6.26 5.26
C TRP A 225 -13.62 -6.32 6.74
N ILE A 226 -12.72 -5.87 7.62
CA ILE A 226 -12.96 -5.83 9.08
C ILE A 226 -14.26 -5.06 9.35
N MET A 227 -14.40 -3.91 8.70
CA MET A 227 -15.54 -3.04 8.93
C MET A 227 -16.82 -3.56 8.25
N LYS A 228 -16.75 -4.23 7.09
CA LYS A 228 -17.92 -4.92 6.51
C LYS A 228 -18.43 -6.01 7.47
N THR A 229 -17.52 -6.78 8.04
CA THR A 229 -17.85 -7.92 8.89
C THR A 229 -18.41 -7.45 10.24
N SER A 230 -17.74 -6.50 10.89
CA SER A 230 -18.10 -6.04 12.24
C SER A 230 -19.37 -5.20 12.28
N THR A 231 -19.88 -4.76 11.14
CA THR A 231 -21.05 -3.86 11.08
C THR A 231 -22.18 -4.36 10.19
N SER A 232 -22.15 -5.63 9.82
CA SER A 232 -23.17 -6.26 8.97
C SER A 232 -24.58 -6.24 9.61
N GLU A 233 -24.67 -6.19 10.94
CA GLU A 233 -25.94 -6.27 11.69
C GLU A 233 -26.53 -4.90 12.12
N GLY A 234 -25.82 -3.78 11.93
CA GLY A 234 -26.17 -2.49 12.52
C GLY A 234 -26.94 -1.53 11.60
N LYS A 235 -28.24 -1.35 11.81
CA LYS A 235 -29.10 -0.41 11.03
C LYS A 235 -28.94 1.09 11.39
N HIS A 236 -28.26 1.45 12.49
CA HIS A 236 -28.27 2.83 13.04
C HIS A 236 -26.88 3.44 13.29
N ARG A 237 -25.80 2.97 12.64
CA ARG A 237 -24.44 3.49 12.89
C ARG A 237 -23.85 4.18 11.68
N ILE A 238 -23.55 5.48 11.81
CA ILE A 238 -22.66 6.19 10.88
C ILE A 238 -21.22 5.78 11.21
N GLN A 239 -20.49 5.37 10.19
CA GLN A 239 -19.13 4.87 10.34
C GLN A 239 -18.25 5.67 9.41
N LEU A 240 -17.16 6.18 9.96
CA LEU A 240 -16.17 6.91 9.21
C LEU A 240 -14.84 6.23 9.46
N THR A 241 -14.08 5.98 8.40
CA THR A 241 -12.75 5.42 8.51
C THR A 241 -11.76 6.45 7.99
N SER A 242 -11.25 7.26 8.93
CA SER A 242 -10.26 8.29 8.69
C SER A 242 -8.91 7.89 9.26
N TRP A 243 -7.85 8.55 8.81
CA TRP A 243 -6.51 8.41 9.37
C TRP A 243 -5.87 9.78 9.51
N ILE A 244 -5.27 10.01 10.68
CA ILE A 244 -4.49 11.20 11.04
C ILE A 244 -3.00 10.83 11.06
#